data_AF-A0A0G3FYC2-F1
#
_entry.id   AF-A0A0G3FYC2-F1
#
_cell.length_a   1.000
_cell.length_b   1.000
_cell.length_c   1.000
_cell.angle_alpha   90.00
_cell.angle_beta   90.00
_cell.angle_gamma   90.00
#
_symmetry.space_group_name_H-M   'P 1'
#
loop_
_entity.id
_entity.type
_entity.pdbx_description
1 polymer ?
#
loop_
_entity_poly.entity_id
_entity_poly.type
_entity_poly.pdbx_seq_one_letter_code
_entity_poly.pdbx_strand_id
1 'polypeptide(L)'
;MTADQAKIAGIILLAVGAMVVLWALYAMLAVYSHNAEVAQAAGAIGQMAGAELGAAMGDYKASYMGPLFGLIVGGASLFGGWKMLGKSSALARASA
;
A
#
# COMPACT_ATOMS: atom_id res chain seq x y z
N MET A 1 -11.20 -21.37 -7.47
CA MET A 1 -11.68 -20.03 -7.06
C MET A 1 -12.86 -19.66 -7.94
N THR A 2 -14.01 -19.34 -7.35
CA THR A 2 -15.23 -18.96 -8.09
C THR A 2 -15.18 -17.49 -8.55
N ALA A 3 -16.08 -17.09 -9.45
CA ALA A 3 -16.18 -15.70 -9.91
C ALA A 3 -16.44 -14.73 -8.74
N ASP A 4 -17.29 -15.09 -7.79
CA ASP A 4 -17.57 -14.28 -6.60
C ASP A 4 -16.37 -14.18 -5.66
N GLN A 5 -15.63 -15.27 -5.44
CA GLN A 5 -14.41 -15.24 -4.65
C GLN A 5 -13.35 -14.33 -5.27
N ALA A 6 -13.17 -14.39 -6.60
CA ALA A 6 -12.26 -13.50 -7.33
C ALA A 6 -12.68 -12.03 -7.22
N LYS A 7 -13.99 -11.76 -7.27
CA LYS A 7 -14.54 -10.40 -7.15
C LYS A 7 -14.30 -9.83 -5.75
N ILE A 8 -14.60 -10.60 -4.71
CA ILE A 8 -14.38 -10.20 -3.31
C ILE A 8 -12.90 -9.95 -3.04
N ALA A 9 -12.02 -10.88 -3.45
CA ALA A 9 -10.58 -10.71 -3.31
C ALA A 9 -10.08 -9.46 -4.05
N GLY A 10 -10.60 -9.20 -5.26
CA GLY A 10 -10.30 -8.01 -6.03
C GLY A 10 -10.69 -6.70 -5.32
N ILE A 11 -11.89 -6.64 -4.75
CA ILE A 11 -12.38 -5.47 -3.99
C ILE A 11 -11.53 -5.25 -2.73
N ILE A 12 -11.21 -6.31 -1.99
CA ILE A 12 -10.38 -6.20 -0.77
C ILE A 12 -8.98 -5.68 -1.12
N LEU A 13 -8.34 -6.23 -2.16
CA LEU A 13 -7.03 -5.78 -2.62
C LEU A 13 -7.05 -4.32 -3.08
N LEU A 14 -8.13 -3.86 -3.71
CA LEU A 14 -8.31 -2.46 -4.08
C LEU A 14 -8.48 -1.56 -2.86
N ALA A 15 -9.34 -1.94 -1.91
CA ALA A 15 -9.60 -1.15 -0.72
C ALA A 15 -8.35 -1.03 0.16
N VAL A 16 -7.68 -2.14 0.46
CA VAL A 16 -6.46 -2.17 1.25
C VAL A 16 -5.32 -1.46 0.51
N GLY A 17 -5.16 -1.71 -0.80
CA GLY A 17 -4.16 -1.04 -1.62
C GLY A 17 -4.34 0.48 -1.62
N ALA A 18 -5.58 0.97 -1.78
CA ALA A 18 -5.89 2.40 -1.74
C ALA A 18 -5.59 3.01 -0.37
N MET A 19 -5.95 2.34 0.72
CA MET A 19 -5.62 2.80 2.08
C MET A 19 -4.12 2.93 2.29
N VAL A 20 -3.33 1.94 1.86
CA VAL A 20 -1.87 1.94 1.98
C VAL A 20 -1.26 3.06 1.13
N VAL A 21 -1.72 3.27 -0.11
CA VAL A 21 -1.25 4.35 -0.97
C VAL A 21 -1.56 5.72 -0.36
N LEU A 22 -2.80 5.94 0.11
CA LEU A 22 -3.19 7.21 0.73
C LEU A 22 -2.38 7.49 1.99
N TRP A 23 -2.18 6.48 2.82
CA TRP A 23 -1.33 6.60 4.01
C TRP A 23 0.13 6.92 3.64
N ALA A 24 0.68 6.26 2.63
CA ALA A 24 2.05 6.50 2.18
C ALA A 24 2.24 7.90 1.60
N LEU A 25 1.28 8.40 0.81
CA LEU A 25 1.28 9.77 0.29
C LEU A 25 1.20 10.79 1.43
N TYR A 26 0.34 10.54 2.41
CA TYR A 26 0.21 11.39 3.60
C TYR A 26 1.52 11.43 4.41
N ALA A 27 2.16 10.27 4.61
CA ALA A 27 3.44 10.18 5.30
C ALA A 27 4.56 10.92 4.54
N MET A 28 4.61 10.84 3.21
CA MET A 28 5.55 11.64 2.41
C MET A 28 5.32 13.14 2.55
N LEU A 29 4.06 13.59 2.48
CA LEU A 29 3.71 15.00 2.62
C LEU A 29 4.10 15.54 4.01
N ALA A 30 3.95 14.72 5.04
CA ALA A 30 4.36 15.05 6.39
C ALA A 30 5.87 15.24 6.55
N VAL A 31 6.67 14.34 5.96
CA VAL A 31 8.14 14.48 5.93
C VAL A 31 8.53 15.73 5.16
N TYR A 32 7.89 15.99 4.01
CA TYR A 32 8.13 17.19 3.20
C TYR A 32 7.76 18.50 3.92
N SER A 33 6.69 18.50 4.70
CA SER A 33 6.20 19.70 5.42
C SER A 33 6.88 19.93 6.77
N HIS A 34 7.89 19.12 7.14
CA HIS A 34 8.55 19.14 8.45
C HIS A 34 7.56 19.02 9.63
N ASN A 35 6.42 18.37 9.42
CA ASN A 35 5.40 18.23 10.45
C ASN A 35 5.78 17.10 11.42
N ALA A 36 6.35 17.47 12.57
CA ALA A 36 6.96 16.56 13.53
C ALA A 36 5.98 15.50 14.09
N GLU A 37 4.71 15.83 14.27
CA GLU A 37 3.69 14.92 14.80
C GLU A 37 3.41 13.77 13.83
N VAL A 38 3.34 14.08 12.53
CA VAL A 38 3.06 13.08 11.50
C VAL A 38 4.32 12.28 11.16
N ALA A 39 5.50 12.88 11.24
CA ALA A 39 6.77 12.16 11.15
C ALA A 39 6.93 11.13 12.28
N GLN A 40 6.51 11.45 13.51
CA GLN A 40 6.48 10.49 14.62
C GLN A 40 5.45 9.38 14.42
N ALA A 41 4.23 9.70 13.95
CA ALA A 41 3.21 8.70 13.65
C ALA A 41 3.60 7.77 12.48
N ALA A 42 4.22 8.33 11.43
CA ALA A 42 4.79 7.57 10.32
C ALA A 42 6.01 6.73 10.76
N GLY A 43 6.81 7.25 11.69
CA GLY A 43 7.92 6.54 12.33
C GLY A 43 7.45 5.36 13.17
N ALA A 44 6.34 5.47 13.89
CA ALA A 44 5.78 4.36 14.69
C ALA A 44 5.25 3.21 13.82
N ILE A 45 4.55 3.52 12.72
CA ILE A 45 4.08 2.52 11.76
C ILE A 45 5.26 1.97 10.93
N GLY A 46 6.21 2.84 10.58
CA GLY A 46 7.46 2.48 9.89
C GLY A 46 8.40 1.62 10.73
N GLN A 47 8.40 1.74 12.05
CA GLN A 47 9.21 0.90 12.95
C GLN A 47 8.75 -0.56 12.95
N MET A 48 7.48 -0.86 12.64
CA MET A 48 7.03 -2.25 12.47
C MET A 48 7.45 -2.87 11.11
N ALA A 49 7.83 -2.06 10.12
CA ALA A 49 8.14 -2.52 8.77
C ALA A 49 9.58 -2.19 8.27
N GLY A 50 10.30 -1.31 8.96
CA GLY A 50 11.51 -0.65 8.45
C GLY A 50 12.58 -0.35 9.50
N ALA A 51 12.46 -0.88 10.73
CA ALA A 51 13.46 -0.72 11.78
C ALA A 51 14.86 -1.20 11.35
N GLU A 52 14.95 -2.17 10.44
CA GLU A 52 16.24 -2.65 9.91
C GLU A 52 16.81 -1.78 8.79
N LEU A 53 15.97 -1.03 8.06
CA LEU A 53 16.42 -0.21 6.92
C LEU A 53 16.82 1.20 7.34
N GLY A 54 16.15 1.76 8.35
CA GLY A 54 16.42 3.12 8.86
C GLY A 54 17.79 3.25 9.54
N ALA A 55 18.31 2.17 10.12
CA ALA A 55 19.62 2.16 10.76
C ALA A 55 20.80 2.17 9.75
N ALA A 56 20.57 1.81 8.49
CA ALA A 56 21.62 1.65 7.47
C ALA A 56 21.76 2.85 6.51
N MET A 57 20.76 3.72 6.41
CA MET A 57 20.80 4.90 5.55
C MET A 57 20.47 6.13 6.38
N GLY A 58 21.41 7.10 6.47
CA GLY A 58 21.30 8.27 7.34
C GLY A 58 19.93 8.97 7.33
N ASP A 59 19.57 9.54 8.48
CA ASP A 59 18.23 9.96 8.94
C ASP A 59 17.27 10.54 7.88
N TYR A 60 17.77 11.39 6.99
CA TYR A 60 16.93 12.05 5.99
C TYR A 60 16.49 11.15 4.83
N LYS A 61 17.32 10.20 4.37
CA LYS A 61 16.93 9.27 3.30
C LYS A 61 16.05 8.14 3.83
N ALA A 62 16.30 7.67 5.06
CA ALA A 62 15.48 6.66 5.71
C ALA A 62 14.01 7.10 5.89
N SER A 63 13.78 8.38 6.14
CA SER A 63 12.43 8.92 6.39
C SER A 63 11.47 8.77 5.20
N TYR A 64 11.98 8.73 3.97
CA TYR A 64 11.17 8.52 2.76
C TYR A 64 11.03 7.04 2.37
N MET A 65 11.88 6.15 2.90
CA MET A 65 11.89 4.74 2.51
C MET A 65 10.61 4.01 2.92
N GLY A 66 10.16 4.17 4.16
CA GLY A 66 8.90 3.55 4.62
C GLY A 66 7.69 3.91 3.75
N PRO A 67 7.44 5.21 3.49
CA PRO A 67 6.40 5.65 2.57
C PRO A 67 6.60 5.15 1.13
N LEU A 68 7.82 5.12 0.59
CA LEU A 68 8.10 4.57 -0.75
C LEU A 68 7.72 3.08 -0.85
N PHE A 69 8.08 2.28 0.14
CA PHE A 69 7.63 0.88 0.20
C PHE A 69 6.11 0.76 0.28
N GLY A 70 5.47 1.63 1.07
CA GLY A 70 4.02 1.73 1.12
C GLY A 70 3.40 1.99 -0.25
N LEU A 71 3.95 2.92 -1.04
CA LEU A 71 3.49 3.17 -2.41
C LEU A 71 3.66 1.96 -3.34
N ILE A 72 4.80 1.27 -3.26
CA ILE A 72 5.07 0.09 -4.09
C ILE A 72 4.09 -1.04 -3.74
N VAL A 73 3.96 -1.36 -2.45
CA VAL A 73 3.07 -2.43 -1.96
C VAL A 73 1.60 -2.09 -2.23
N GLY A 74 1.19 -0.86 -1.91
CA GLY A 74 -0.16 -0.38 -2.16
C GLY A 74 -0.50 -0.37 -3.66
N GLY A 75 0.41 0.10 -4.51
CA GLY A 75 0.25 0.07 -5.97
C GLY A 75 0.17 -1.34 -6.54
N ALA A 76 1.00 -2.27 -6.05
CA ALA A 76 0.93 -3.67 -6.44
C ALA A 76 -0.40 -4.32 -6.02
N SER A 77 -0.91 -4.00 -4.83
CA SER A 77 -2.21 -4.45 -4.35
C SER A 77 -3.34 -3.91 -5.22
N LEU A 78 -3.31 -2.62 -5.59
CA LEU A 78 -4.29 -2.02 -6.50
C LEU A 78 -4.32 -2.71 -7.86
N PHE A 79 -3.14 -2.93 -8.44
CA PHE A 79 -3.02 -3.62 -9.72
C PHE A 79 -3.51 -5.08 -9.65
N GLY A 80 -3.13 -5.79 -8.58
CA GLY A 80 -3.60 -7.14 -8.31
C GLY A 80 -5.12 -7.22 -8.17
N GLY A 81 -5.70 -6.28 -7.42
CA GLY A 81 -7.15 -6.18 -7.24
C GLY A 81 -7.90 -5.93 -8.55
N TRP A 82 -7.41 -5.00 -9.38
CA TRP A 82 -7.96 -4.74 -10.70
C TRP A 82 -7.90 -5.97 -11.62
N LYS A 83 -6.76 -6.67 -11.65
CA LYS A 83 -6.60 -7.93 -12.39
C LYS A 83 -7.58 -9.00 -11.91
N MET A 84 -7.84 -9.11 -10.61
CA MET A 84 -8.79 -10.08 -10.06
C MET A 84 -10.24 -9.78 -10.46
N LEU A 85 -10.64 -8.50 -10.52
CA LEU A 85 -11.95 -8.11 -11.05
C LEU A 85 -12.10 -8.42 -12.55
N GLY A 86 -11.03 -8.27 -13.33
CA GLY A 86 -11.02 -8.70 -14.72
C GLY A 86 -11.23 -10.22 -14.84
N LYS A 87 -10.53 -11.00 -14.01
CA LYS A 87 -10.69 -12.47 -13.94
C LYS A 87 -12.09 -12.89 -13.49
N SER A 88 -12.69 -12.22 -12.49
CA SER A 88 -14.05 -12.55 -12.04
C SER A 88 -15.06 -12.36 -13.17
N SER A 89 -14.92 -11.29 -13.94
CA SER A 89 -15.79 -10.97 -15.08
C SER A 89 -15.62 -11.94 -16.26
N ALA A 90 -14.43 -12.54 -16.40
CA ALA A 90 -14.19 -13.59 -17.39
C ALA A 90 -14.78 -14.94 -16.93
N LEU A 91 -14.60 -15.31 -15.66
CA LEU A 91 -15.15 -16.53 -15.08
C LEU A 91 -16.69 -16.53 -15.11
N ALA A 92 -17.33 -15.40 -14.78
CA ALA A 92 -18.78 -15.27 -14.83
C ALA A 92 -19.36 -15.42 -16.24
N ARG A 93 -18.61 -15.01 -17.29
CA ARG A 93 -19.00 -15.19 -18.69
C ARG A 93 -18.81 -16.61 -19.20
N ALA A 94 -17.81 -17.33 -18.68
CA ALA A 94 -17.55 -18.72 -19.05
C ALA A 94 -18.51 -19.72 -18.37
N SER A 95 -19.19 -19.30 -17.30
CA SER A 95 -20.18 -20.10 -16.57
C SER A 95 -21.63 -19.83 -16.96
N ALA A 96 -21.87 -18.93 -17.91
CA ALA A 96 -23.19 -18.59 -18.46
C ALA A 96 -23.38 -19.29 -19.81
#